data_AF-A0A631TST6-F1
#
_entry.id   AF-A0A631TST6-F1
#
_cell.length_a   1.000
_cell.length_b   1.000
_cell.length_c   1.000
_cell.angle_alpha   90.00
_cell.angle_beta   90.00
_cell.angle_gamma   90.00
#
_symmetry.space_group_name_H-M   'P 1'
#
loop_
_entity.id
_entity.type
_entity.pdbx_description
1 polymer ?
#
loop_
_entity_poly.entity_id
_entity_poly.type
_entity_poly.pdbx_seq_one_letter_code
_entity_poly.pdbx_strand_id
1 'polypeptide(L)' 'MKQIRLTITELADVTGIHRQTVSKRLRDIPPAPGSSCKRKLYDLKSALSAIYNTRGSQNAEH' A
#
# COMPACT_ATOMS: atom_id res chain seq x y z
N MET A 1 -2.45 17.21 -10.51
CA MET A 1 -2.14 15.78 -10.77
C MET A 1 -3.24 14.93 -10.14
N LYS A 2 -3.76 13.92 -10.85
CA LYS A 2 -4.78 13.00 -10.31
C LYS A 2 -4.10 11.99 -9.38
N GLN A 3 -4.51 11.94 -8.11
CA GLN A 3 -4.08 10.89 -7.19
C GLN A 3 -4.90 9.62 -7.47
N ILE A 4 -4.25 8.59 -8.01
CA ILE A 4 -4.88 7.28 -8.22
C ILE A 4 -4.81 6.52 -6.91
N ARG A 5 -5.98 6.17 -6.37
CA ARG A 5 -6.12 5.45 -5.11
C ARG A 5 -6.73 4.09 -5.38
N LEU A 6 -6.08 3.05 -4.89
CA LEU A 6 -6.49 1.66 -5.06
C LEU A 6 -6.58 0.95 -3.73
N THR A 7 -7.42 -0.06 -3.67
CA THR A 7 -7.51 -1.01 -2.55
C THR A 7 -6.41 -2.06 -2.62
N ILE A 8 -6.22 -2.80 -1.53
CA ILE A 8 -5.25 -3.92 -1.48
C ILE A 8 -5.53 -4.97 -2.57
N THR A 9 -6.81 -5.23 -2.88
CA THR A 9 -7.19 -6.19 -3.92
C THR A 9 -6.79 -5.67 -5.30
N GLU A 10 -7.15 -4.42 -5.63
CA GLU A 10 -6.76 -3.81 -6.91
C GLU A 10 -5.24 -3.73 -7.04
N LEU A 11 -4.52 -3.43 -5.95
CA LEU A 11 -3.06 -3.45 -5.94
C LEU A 11 -2.49 -4.84 -6.19
N ALA A 12 -3.11 -5.89 -5.66
CA ALA A 12 -2.72 -7.27 -5.93
C ALA A 12 -2.92 -7.62 -7.41
N ASP A 13 -4.05 -7.23 -7.99
CA ASP A 13 -4.36 -7.48 -9.40
C ASP A 13 -3.39 -6.75 -10.34
N VAL A 14 -3.06 -5.47 -10.08
CA VAL A 14 -2.14 -4.72 -10.95
C VAL A 14 -0.67 -5.10 -10.79
N THR A 15 -0.27 -5.58 -9.61
CA THR A 15 1.13 -5.97 -9.33
C THR A 15 1.39 -7.45 -9.59
N GLY A 16 0.35 -8.27 -9.74
CA GLY A 16 0.43 -9.73 -9.80
C GLY A 16 0.90 -10.36 -8.48
N ILE A 17 1.01 -9.59 -7.39
CA ILE A 17 1.47 -10.07 -6.09
C ILE A 17 0.26 -10.49 -5.26
N HIS A 18 0.37 -11.65 -4.62
CA HIS A 18 -0.70 -12.16 -3.77
C HIS A 18 -1.15 -11.13 -2.73
N ARG A 19 -2.48 -10.95 -2.60
CA ARG A 19 -3.12 -9.96 -1.71
C ARG A 19 -2.55 -9.94 -0.30
N GLN A 20 -2.21 -11.10 0.26
CA GLN A 20 -1.65 -11.21 1.61
C GLN A 20 -0.24 -10.61 1.71
N THR A 21 0.59 -10.80 0.69
CA THR A 21 1.92 -10.18 0.59
C THR A 21 1.79 -8.68 0.45
N VAL A 22 0.88 -8.19 -0.41
CA VAL A 22 0.58 -6.76 -0.53
C VAL A 22 0.12 -6.19 0.81
N SER A 23 -0.83 -6.82 1.48
CA SER A 23 -1.31 -6.39 2.80
C SER A 23 -0.20 -6.36 3.86
N LYS A 24 0.72 -7.33 3.82
CA LYS A 24 1.87 -7.39 4.75
C LYS A 24 2.85 -6.25 4.48
N ARG A 25 3.14 -5.94 3.21
CA ARG A 25 4.03 -4.85 2.79
C ARG A 25 3.44 -3.46 3.04
N LEU A 26 2.11 -3.34 2.99
CA LEU A 26 1.39 -2.07 3.24
C LEU A 26 0.96 -1.88 4.70
N ARG A 27 1.33 -2.78 5.62
CA ARG A 27 0.90 -2.68 7.02
C ARG A 27 1.40 -1.39 7.68
N ASP A 28 2.59 -0.95 7.30
CA ASP A 28 3.30 0.19 7.88
C ASP A 28 2.99 1.49 7.12
N ILE A 29 2.20 1.43 6.04
CA ILE A 29 1.75 2.62 5.30
C ILE A 29 0.37 3.07 5.81
N PRO A 30 0.20 4.35 6.17
CA PRO A 30 -1.10 4.89 6.53
C PRO A 30 -2.03 4.91 5.31
N PRO A 31 -3.29 4.46 5.45
CA PRO A 31 -4.25 4.53 4.36
C PRO A 31 -4.62 5.99 4.07
N ALA A 32 -4.98 6.26 2.82
CA ALA A 32 -5.28 7.61 2.35
C ALA A 32 -6.56 8.18 3.03
N PRO A 33 -6.66 9.50 3.24
CA PRO A 33 -7.83 10.12 3.88
C PRO A 33 -9.11 9.84 3.10
N GLY A 34 -10.17 9.41 3.79
CA GLY A 34 -11.39 8.85 3.18
C GLY A 34 -11.43 7.31 3.14
N SER A 35 -10.38 6.65 3.63
CA SER A 35 -10.40 5.20 3.90
C SER A 35 -11.30 4.88 5.09
N SER A 36 -12.16 3.87 4.95
CA SER A 36 -12.95 3.31 6.05
C SER A 36 -12.34 2.01 6.55
N CYS A 37 -12.68 1.59 7.76
CA CYS A 37 -12.21 0.32 8.34
C CYS A 37 -12.45 -0.90 7.41
N LYS A 38 -13.50 -0.85 6.59
CA LYS A 38 -13.85 -1.89 5.61
C LYS A 38 -13.18 -1.73 4.24
N ARG A 39 -12.64 -0.55 3.91
CA ARG A 39 -12.07 -0.23 2.59
C ARG A 39 -10.88 0.73 2.74
N LYS A 40 -9.70 0.13 2.93
CA LYS A 40 -8.43 0.86 2.96
C LYS A 40 -8.01 1.23 1.54
N LEU A 41 -7.89 2.51 1.27
CA LEU A 41 -7.38 3.06 0.02
C LEU A 41 -5.93 3.45 0.22
N TYR A 42 -5.09 3.13 -0.76
CA TYR A 42 -3.69 3.48 -0.77
C TYR A 42 -3.39 4.27 -2.04
N ASP A 43 -2.52 5.27 -1.92
CA ASP A 43 -2.01 5.97 -3.08
C ASP A 43 -1.16 5.01 -3.91
N LEU A 44 -1.41 4.91 -5.22
CA LEU A 44 -0.73 3.98 -6.11
C LEU A 44 0.79 4.14 -6.02
N LYS A 45 1.30 5.37 -5.97
CA LYS A 45 2.74 5.63 -5.96
C LYS A 45 3.37 5.13 -4.67
N SER A 46 2.79 5.48 -3.52
CA SER A 46 3.28 5.03 -2.21
C SER A 46 3.14 3.52 -2.05
N ALA A 47 2.05 2.94 -2.55
CA ALA A 47 1.81 1.50 -2.48
C ALA A 47 2.84 0.72 -3.31
N LEU A 48 3.07 1.10 -4.57
CA LEU A 48 4.08 0.48 -5.41
C LEU A 48 5.47 0.62 -4.81
N SER A 49 5.79 1.80 -4.25
CA SER A 49 7.05 2.01 -3.54
C SER A 49 7.23 1.00 -2.40
N ALA A 50 6.27 0.85 -1.49
CA ALA A 50 6.38 -0.15 -0.41
C ALA A 50 6.36 -1.61 -0.90
N ILE A 51 5.59 -1.90 -1.95
CA ILE A 51 5.51 -3.24 -2.50
C ILE A 51 6.86 -3.65 -3.09
N TYR A 52 7.51 -2.80 -3.88
CA TYR A 52 8.76 -3.16 -4.59
C TYR A 52 10.04 -2.78 -3.84
N ASN A 53 9.99 -1.82 -2.91
CA ASN A 53 11.14 -1.40 -2.10
C ASN A 53 11.37 -2.33 -0.88
N THR A 54 11.16 -3.65 -1.04
CA THR A 54 11.50 -4.64 -0.01
C THR A 54 13.02 -4.76 0.13
N ARG A 55 13.60 -3.79 0.84
CA ARG A 55 14.79 -3.93 1.69
C ARG A 55 14.28 -3.68 3.11
N GLY A 56 14.51 -4.63 4.01
CA GLY A 56 13.98 -4.57 5.37
C GLY A 56 14.35 -3.26 6.10
N SER A 57 13.50 -2.89 7.07
CA SER A 57 13.72 -1.81 8.03
C SER A 57 13.85 -0.39 7.47
N GLN A 58 12.78 0.40 7.60
CA GLN A 58 12.94 1.80 7.97
C GLN A 58 12.67 1.92 9.46
N ASN A 59 13.74 1.75 10.24
CA ASN A 59 13.90 2.47 11.50
C ASN A 59 14.08 3.95 11.13
N ALA A 60 13.24 4.85 11.65
CA ALA A 60 13.47 6.29 11.79
C ALA A 60 12.29 6.86 12.63
N GLU A 61 12.38 6.89 13.96
CA GLU A 61 12.84 8.04 14.77
C GLU A 61 11.75 9.08 15.04
N HIS A 62 11.11 8.99 16.21
CA HIS A 62 11.18 10.00 17.29
C HIS A 62 10.76 9.37 18.62
#